data_AF-A0A7X8GTZ4-F1
#
_entry.id   AF-A0A7X8GTZ4-F1
#
_cell.length_a   1.000
_cell.length_b   1.000
_cell.length_c   1.000
_cell.angle_alpha   90.00
_cell.angle_beta   90.00
_cell.angle_gamma   90.00
#
_symmetry.space_group_name_H-M   'P 1'
#
loop_
_entity.id
_entity.type
_entity.pdbx_description
1 polymer ?
#
loop_
_entity_poly.entity_id
_entity_poly.type
_entity_poly.pdbx_seq_one_letter_code
_entity_poly.pdbx_strand_id
1 'polypeptide(L)'
;MRSFLEKIRDVTYRECRRLLSRPIYLLTSVGAMLFCYLFFLTFMGEGLPQRLPIGIVDGDQTALSRTIVQSVNASPQVEVVGSYAAFSEAREEMQRGEIYAFIDVSPGFQADLLANRRPGLAFYVNNAYLVAGSLSYKDLTYVSELMAAAIKQQSLQARGVVGEEGLMPLLQPIAIDTHPIANPRVNYNVYLSNVLLPGVLKLLIILFTVFGIGVEIKENSTREWVSTGGGSMLASLTGKLLVHNFLFYILGLVGFILLYGVMRFPMNGSIAWMCVALFVFVLAHQAIGIFIIGLFPRLRDAISLSVFYGLLGFTFAGF
;
A
#
# COMPACT_ATOMS: atom_id res chain seq x y z
N MET A 1 1.05 6.89 52.31
CA MET A 1 0.84 5.92 51.22
C MET A 1 0.87 6.71 49.92
N ARG A 2 1.85 6.52 49.03
CA ARG A 2 1.91 7.30 47.76
C ARG A 2 0.65 7.08 46.95
N SER A 3 0.11 8.13 46.35
CA SER A 3 -1.08 8.03 45.51
C SER A 3 -0.79 7.20 44.25
N PHE A 4 -1.81 6.59 43.65
CA PHE A 4 -1.62 5.79 42.43
C PHE A 4 -1.01 6.62 41.28
N LEU A 5 -1.35 7.91 41.20
CA LEU A 5 -0.82 8.87 40.24
C LEU A 5 0.68 9.15 40.46
N GLU A 6 1.13 9.28 41.70
CA GLU A 6 2.55 9.45 42.02
C GLU A 6 3.39 8.24 41.58
N LYS A 7 2.85 7.03 41.79
CA LYS A 7 3.50 5.78 41.36
C LYS A 7 3.66 5.72 39.84
N ILE A 8 2.62 6.09 39.09
CA ILE A 8 2.68 6.17 37.63
C ILE A 8 3.72 7.19 37.20
N ARG A 9 3.69 8.40 37.77
CA ARG A 9 4.62 9.48 37.43
C ARG A 9 6.08 9.08 37.62
N ASP A 10 6.41 8.42 38.72
CA ASP A 10 7.79 8.01 39.02
C ASP A 10 8.31 6.99 37.97
N VAL A 11 7.44 6.08 37.52
CA VAL A 11 7.78 5.12 36.46
C VAL A 11 7.84 5.79 35.09
N THR A 12 6.92 6.72 34.79
CA THR A 12 6.95 7.54 33.57
C THR A 12 8.26 8.32 33.47
N TYR A 13 8.74 8.91 34.57
CA TYR A 13 10.00 9.64 34.59
C TYR A 13 11.21 8.71 34.33
N ARG A 14 11.22 7.53 34.95
CA ARG A 14 12.24 6.49 34.70
C ARG A 14 12.29 6.14 33.21
N GLU A 15 11.12 5.94 32.59
CA GLU A 15 11.04 5.54 31.19
C GLU A 15 11.39 6.67 30.22
N CYS A 16 10.94 7.90 30.47
CA CYS A 16 11.37 9.08 29.71
C CYS A 16 12.89 9.23 29.73
N ARG A 17 13.51 9.08 30.91
CA ARG A 17 14.97 9.12 31.02
C ARG A 17 15.64 7.99 30.23
N ARG A 18 15.06 6.79 30.25
CA ARG A 18 15.57 5.64 29.49
C ARG A 18 15.52 5.88 27.98
N LEU A 19 14.42 6.44 27.48
CA LEU A 19 14.25 6.78 26.06
C LEU A 19 15.18 7.91 25.61
N LEU A 20 15.32 8.97 26.42
CA LEU A 20 16.16 10.12 26.08
C LEU A 20 17.67 9.84 26.24
N SER A 21 18.05 8.98 27.19
CA SER A 21 19.47 8.65 27.42
C SER A 21 20.08 7.72 26.37
N ARG A 22 19.25 6.94 25.66
CA ARG A 22 19.69 5.98 24.65
C ARG A 22 19.21 6.43 23.26
N PRO A 23 20.07 7.06 22.44
CA PRO A 23 19.65 7.67 21.16
C PRO A 23 19.06 6.65 20.18
N ILE A 24 19.45 5.37 20.30
CA ILE A 24 18.93 4.29 19.47
C ILE A 24 17.41 4.10 19.59
N TYR A 25 16.80 4.41 20.75
CA TYR A 25 15.35 4.29 20.92
C TYR A 25 14.61 5.37 20.13
N LEU A 26 15.11 6.62 20.18
CA LEU A 26 14.56 7.73 19.42
C LEU A 26 14.80 7.56 17.91
N LEU A 27 16.00 7.11 17.52
CA LEU A 27 16.33 6.82 16.13
C LEU A 27 15.42 5.72 15.56
N THR A 28 15.23 4.63 16.30
CA THR A 28 14.43 3.49 15.82
C THR A 28 12.93 3.76 15.84
N SER A 29 12.44 4.64 16.72
CA SER A 29 11.00 5.00 16.75
C SER A 29 10.70 6.16 15.81
N VAL A 30 11.20 7.35 16.16
CA VAL A 30 10.95 8.60 15.44
C VAL A 30 11.64 8.58 14.10
N GLY A 31 12.92 8.20 14.06
CA GLY A 31 13.69 8.17 12.81
C GLY A 31 13.11 7.18 11.78
N ALA A 32 12.73 5.97 12.21
CA ALA A 32 12.10 5.00 11.31
C ALA A 32 10.76 5.50 10.77
N MET A 33 9.91 6.07 11.63
CA MET A 33 8.60 6.57 11.20
C MET A 33 8.73 7.78 10.27
N LEU A 34 9.60 8.74 10.60
CA LEU A 34 9.87 9.89 9.75
C LEU A 34 10.51 9.49 8.42
N PHE A 35 11.40 8.50 8.42
CA PHE A 35 11.94 7.92 7.18
C PHE A 35 10.82 7.32 6.33
N CYS A 36 9.90 6.55 6.91
CA CYS A 36 8.74 6.02 6.17
C CYS A 36 7.87 7.15 5.63
N TYR A 37 7.55 8.18 6.41
CA TYR A 37 6.81 9.33 5.90
C TYR A 37 7.54 10.02 4.75
N LEU A 38 8.83 10.31 4.89
CA LEU A 38 9.61 10.91 3.82
C LEU A 38 9.59 10.02 2.58
N PHE A 39 9.92 8.74 2.71
CA PHE A 39 9.94 7.78 1.62
C PHE A 39 8.59 7.69 0.88
N PHE A 40 7.48 7.48 1.59
CA PHE A 40 6.18 7.32 0.94
C PHE A 40 5.64 8.65 0.38
N LEU A 41 5.97 9.80 0.97
CA LEU A 41 5.45 11.08 0.51
C LEU A 41 6.28 11.71 -0.61
N THR A 42 7.61 11.57 -0.58
CA THR A 42 8.50 12.16 -1.60
C THR A 42 8.74 11.20 -2.75
N PHE A 43 9.00 9.92 -2.48
CA PHE A 43 9.34 8.94 -3.51
C PHE A 43 8.12 8.52 -4.33
N MET A 44 6.90 8.71 -3.80
CA MET A 44 5.65 8.62 -4.58
C MET A 44 5.06 10.00 -4.93
N GLY A 45 5.81 11.09 -4.74
CA GLY A 45 5.39 12.45 -5.05
C GLY A 45 5.22 12.69 -6.56
N GLU A 46 6.03 12.04 -7.38
CA GLU A 46 5.89 12.02 -8.85
C GLU A 46 4.68 11.18 -9.32
N GLY A 47 4.01 10.47 -8.39
CA GLY A 47 2.85 9.64 -8.66
C GLY A 47 3.22 8.18 -8.96
N LEU A 48 2.37 7.54 -9.77
CA LEU A 48 2.62 6.20 -10.29
C LEU A 48 3.84 6.22 -11.24
N PRO A 49 4.63 5.14 -11.33
CA PRO A 49 5.61 4.99 -12.39
C PRO A 49 4.94 5.27 -13.75
N GLN A 50 5.41 6.30 -14.43
CA GLN A 50 4.99 6.62 -15.80
C GLN A 50 5.97 5.94 -16.75
N ARG A 51 5.51 5.64 -17.96
CA ARG A 51 6.34 5.01 -19.00
C ARG A 51 6.98 3.69 -18.57
N LEU A 52 6.17 2.80 -18.00
CA LEU A 52 6.62 1.44 -17.70
C LEU A 52 7.00 0.73 -19.01
N PRO A 53 8.24 0.20 -19.14
CA PRO A 53 8.68 -0.46 -20.35
C PRO A 53 7.85 -1.72 -20.58
N ILE A 54 7.21 -1.78 -21.74
CA ILE A 54 6.46 -2.94 -22.20
C ILE A 54 6.91 -3.38 -23.59
N GLY A 55 6.74 -4.67 -23.84
CA GLY A 55 6.99 -5.31 -25.13
C GLY A 55 5.73 -5.53 -25.94
N ILE A 56 5.88 -5.72 -27.25
CA ILE A 56 4.79 -6.15 -28.12
C ILE A 56 5.26 -7.30 -29.00
N VAL A 57 4.45 -8.35 -29.09
CA VAL A 57 4.59 -9.44 -30.06
C VAL A 57 3.43 -9.29 -31.04
N ASP A 58 3.73 -8.81 -32.25
CA ASP A 58 2.72 -8.63 -33.31
C ASP A 58 2.76 -9.79 -34.32
N GLY A 59 1.92 -10.79 -34.08
CA GLY A 59 1.74 -11.94 -34.96
C GLY A 59 0.80 -11.70 -36.15
N ASP A 60 0.06 -10.59 -36.18
CA ASP A 60 -0.93 -10.27 -37.23
C ASP A 60 -0.35 -9.31 -38.29
N GLN A 61 0.49 -8.35 -37.88
CA GLN A 61 1.18 -7.36 -38.73
C GLN A 61 0.26 -6.50 -39.61
N THR A 62 -0.99 -6.34 -39.21
CA THR A 62 -2.02 -5.63 -39.95
C THR A 62 -2.13 -4.15 -39.56
N ALA A 63 -3.08 -3.42 -40.18
CA ALA A 63 -3.35 -2.03 -39.80
C ALA A 63 -4.02 -1.94 -38.43
N LEU A 64 -4.88 -2.91 -38.09
CA LEU A 64 -5.54 -2.97 -36.79
C LEU A 64 -4.57 -3.31 -35.66
N SER A 65 -3.64 -4.27 -35.86
CA SER A 65 -2.61 -4.56 -34.86
C SER A 65 -1.75 -3.32 -34.57
N ARG A 66 -1.31 -2.60 -35.60
CA ARG A 66 -0.55 -1.34 -35.45
C ARG A 66 -1.33 -0.24 -34.73
N THR A 67 -2.63 -0.15 -34.94
CA THR A 67 -3.48 0.83 -34.26
C THR A 67 -3.56 0.53 -32.75
N ILE A 68 -3.63 -0.75 -32.38
CA ILE A 68 -3.55 -1.18 -30.98
C ILE A 68 -2.20 -0.78 -30.38
N VAL A 69 -1.10 -1.08 -31.05
CA VAL A 69 0.26 -0.70 -30.61
C VAL A 69 0.37 0.80 -30.37
N GLN A 70 -0.11 1.62 -31.31
CA GLN A 70 -0.06 3.08 -31.19
C GLN A 70 -0.92 3.59 -30.04
N SER A 71 -2.09 3.00 -29.82
CA SER A 71 -3.01 3.39 -28.75
C SER A 71 -2.44 3.05 -27.37
N VAL A 72 -1.77 1.91 -27.26
CA VAL A 72 -1.04 1.52 -26.06
C VAL A 72 0.11 2.49 -25.79
N ASN A 73 0.90 2.83 -26.81
CA ASN A 73 2.02 3.76 -26.67
C ASN A 73 1.58 5.21 -26.41
N ALA A 74 0.32 5.55 -26.68
CA ALA A 74 -0.26 6.85 -26.34
C ALA A 74 -0.70 6.96 -24.87
N SER A 75 -0.73 5.84 -24.13
CA SER A 75 -1.06 5.87 -22.71
C SER A 75 0.11 6.42 -21.88
N PRO A 76 -0.13 7.31 -20.91
CA PRO A 76 0.93 7.90 -20.09
C PRO A 76 1.61 6.90 -19.13
N GLN A 77 1.01 5.74 -18.87
CA GLN A 77 1.50 4.79 -17.86
C GLN A 77 2.49 3.76 -18.42
N VAL A 78 2.44 3.47 -19.72
CA VAL A 78 3.29 2.46 -20.37
C VAL A 78 4.08 3.09 -21.52
N GLU A 79 5.25 2.55 -21.80
CA GLU A 79 6.06 2.92 -22.96
C GLU A 79 6.45 1.65 -23.71
N VAL A 80 6.16 1.62 -25.01
CA VAL A 80 6.51 0.49 -25.86
C VAL A 80 7.99 0.61 -26.22
N VAL A 81 8.85 -0.16 -25.54
CA VAL A 81 10.30 -0.10 -25.72
C VAL A 81 10.83 -1.09 -26.76
N GLY A 82 10.03 -2.11 -27.10
CA GLY A 82 10.45 -3.17 -28.02
C GLY A 82 9.28 -3.86 -28.72
N SER A 83 9.49 -4.17 -30.01
CA SER A 83 8.66 -5.09 -30.77
C SER A 83 9.46 -6.37 -30.99
N TYR A 84 8.87 -7.51 -30.66
CA TYR A 84 9.49 -8.83 -30.71
C TYR A 84 8.82 -9.69 -31.76
N ALA A 85 9.60 -10.57 -32.41
CA ALA A 85 9.07 -11.45 -33.44
C ALA A 85 8.41 -12.70 -32.84
N ALA A 86 8.84 -13.10 -31.64
CA ALA A 86 8.35 -14.30 -30.97
C ALA A 86 8.09 -14.07 -29.48
N PHE A 87 7.11 -14.80 -28.96
CA PHE A 87 6.78 -14.85 -27.53
C PHE A 87 8.01 -15.14 -26.64
N SER A 88 8.90 -16.01 -27.09
CA SER A 88 10.11 -16.38 -26.34
C SER A 88 11.06 -15.22 -26.12
N GLU A 89 11.21 -14.33 -27.11
CA GLU A 89 12.10 -13.15 -27.01
C GLU A 89 11.54 -12.15 -26.00
N ALA A 90 10.25 -11.83 -26.10
CA ALA A 90 9.58 -10.95 -25.13
C ALA A 90 9.64 -11.53 -23.70
N ARG A 91 9.47 -12.85 -23.56
CA ARG A 91 9.59 -13.53 -22.26
C ARG A 91 11.01 -13.41 -21.69
N GLU A 92 12.05 -13.56 -22.52
CA GLU A 92 13.44 -13.47 -22.09
C GLU A 92 13.79 -12.07 -21.60
N GLU A 93 13.35 -11.02 -22.31
CA GLU A 93 13.51 -9.63 -21.87
C GLU A 93 12.76 -9.33 -20.58
N MET A 94 11.56 -9.90 -20.42
CA MET A 94 10.80 -9.79 -19.17
C MET A 94 11.51 -10.48 -18.00
N GLN A 95 12.22 -11.58 -18.26
CA GLN A 95 13.04 -12.27 -17.26
C GLN A 95 14.32 -11.52 -16.91
N ARG A 96 14.92 -10.82 -17.88
CA ARG A 96 16.04 -9.88 -17.64
C ARG A 96 15.62 -8.65 -16.85
N GLY A 97 14.32 -8.31 -16.87
CA GLY A 97 13.77 -7.14 -16.19
C GLY A 97 13.78 -5.87 -17.04
N GLU A 98 14.05 -6.00 -18.35
CA GLU A 98 14.03 -4.88 -19.31
C GLU A 98 12.60 -4.44 -19.65
N ILE A 99 11.63 -5.35 -19.56
CA ILE A 99 10.20 -5.06 -19.70
C ILE A 99 9.40 -5.64 -18.54
N TYR A 100 8.31 -4.95 -18.13
CA TYR A 100 7.44 -5.40 -17.04
C TYR A 100 6.17 -6.09 -17.53
N ALA A 101 5.79 -5.89 -18.79
CA ALA A 101 4.67 -6.54 -19.43
C ALA A 101 4.90 -6.65 -20.93
N PHE A 102 4.16 -7.52 -21.60
CA PHE A 102 4.04 -7.49 -23.04
C PHE A 102 2.65 -7.93 -23.53
N ILE A 103 2.29 -7.45 -24.70
CA ILE A 103 1.07 -7.82 -25.42
C ILE A 103 1.42 -8.84 -26.49
N ASP A 104 0.63 -9.90 -26.60
CA ASP A 104 0.72 -10.88 -27.67
C ASP A 104 -0.54 -10.81 -28.55
N VAL A 105 -0.37 -10.36 -29.79
CA VAL A 105 -1.43 -10.28 -30.80
C VAL A 105 -1.38 -11.55 -31.64
N SER A 106 -2.40 -12.39 -31.50
CA SER A 106 -2.46 -13.66 -32.22
C SER A 106 -2.54 -13.45 -33.74
N PRO A 107 -1.93 -14.34 -34.54
CA PRO A 107 -2.08 -14.29 -35.99
C PRO A 107 -3.56 -14.38 -36.42
N GLY A 108 -3.97 -13.57 -37.39
CA GLY A 108 -5.35 -13.52 -37.87
C GLY A 108 -6.28 -12.65 -37.03
N PHE A 109 -5.73 -11.86 -36.09
CA PHE A 109 -6.48 -10.93 -35.23
C PHE A 109 -7.47 -10.07 -36.03
N GLN A 110 -7.01 -9.36 -37.06
CA GLN A 110 -7.88 -8.53 -37.90
C GLN A 110 -8.94 -9.36 -38.64
N ALA A 111 -8.58 -10.54 -39.17
CA ALA A 111 -9.49 -11.38 -39.92
C ALA A 111 -10.63 -11.92 -39.03
N ASP A 112 -10.30 -12.40 -37.83
CA ASP A 112 -11.26 -12.90 -36.86
C ASP A 112 -12.20 -11.80 -36.37
N LEU A 113 -11.65 -10.62 -36.10
CA LEU A 113 -12.41 -9.44 -35.68
C LEU A 113 -13.42 -9.02 -36.76
N LEU A 114 -13.01 -8.94 -38.04
CA LEU A 114 -13.88 -8.61 -39.16
C LEU A 114 -14.93 -9.71 -39.43
N ALA A 115 -14.57 -10.98 -39.21
CA ALA A 115 -15.48 -12.11 -39.31
C ALA A 115 -16.41 -12.27 -38.09
N ASN A 116 -16.37 -11.33 -37.13
CA ASN A 116 -17.16 -11.34 -35.91
C ASN A 116 -16.92 -12.60 -35.04
N ARG A 117 -15.70 -13.14 -35.11
CA ARG A 117 -15.16 -14.21 -34.26
C ARG A 117 -14.46 -13.60 -33.04
N ARG A 118 -13.95 -14.44 -32.14
CA ARG A 118 -13.19 -14.00 -30.96
C ARG A 118 -11.70 -13.94 -31.30
N PRO A 119 -11.12 -12.75 -31.54
CA PRO A 119 -9.69 -12.65 -31.81
C PRO A 119 -8.87 -12.91 -30.54
N GLY A 120 -7.67 -13.46 -30.71
CA GLY A 120 -6.74 -13.69 -29.61
C GLY A 120 -5.90 -12.46 -29.30
N LEU A 121 -6.06 -11.90 -28.10
CA LEU A 121 -5.19 -10.86 -27.54
C LEU A 121 -4.84 -11.27 -26.11
N ALA A 122 -3.55 -11.47 -25.82
CA ALA A 122 -3.09 -11.91 -24.51
C ALA A 122 -2.17 -10.87 -23.88
N PHE A 123 -2.29 -10.69 -22.57
CA PHE A 123 -1.44 -9.82 -21.76
C PHE A 123 -0.60 -10.67 -20.81
N TYR A 124 0.71 -10.44 -20.83
CA TYR A 124 1.65 -11.09 -19.93
C TYR A 124 2.30 -10.03 -19.07
N VAL A 125 2.23 -10.19 -17.75
CA VAL A 125 2.74 -9.20 -16.78
C VAL A 125 3.64 -9.87 -15.75
N ASN A 126 4.69 -9.15 -15.37
CA ASN A 126 5.63 -9.62 -14.37
C ASN A 126 5.19 -9.21 -12.95
N ASN A 127 4.48 -10.12 -12.28
CA ASN A 127 4.02 -9.90 -10.91
C ASN A 127 5.13 -10.00 -9.85
N ALA A 128 6.37 -10.35 -10.20
CA ALA A 128 7.50 -10.18 -9.29
C ALA A 128 7.72 -8.69 -8.95
N TYR A 129 7.38 -7.79 -9.90
CA TYR A 129 7.30 -6.35 -9.70
C TYR A 129 5.84 -5.93 -9.55
N LEU A 130 5.24 -6.25 -8.41
CA LEU A 130 3.80 -6.14 -8.18
C LEU A 130 3.18 -4.79 -8.60
N VAL A 131 3.88 -3.67 -8.34
CA VAL A 131 3.43 -2.34 -8.74
C VAL A 131 3.48 -2.18 -10.27
N ALA A 132 4.63 -2.40 -10.91
CA ALA A 132 4.79 -2.25 -12.35
C ALA A 132 3.88 -3.21 -13.14
N GLY A 133 3.78 -4.46 -12.71
CA GLY A 133 2.92 -5.48 -13.33
C GLY A 133 1.44 -5.14 -13.24
N SER A 134 0.95 -4.75 -12.05
CA SER A 134 -0.48 -4.43 -11.86
C SER A 134 -0.91 -3.18 -12.62
N LEU A 135 -0.04 -2.16 -12.69
CA LEU A 135 -0.31 -0.93 -13.43
C LEU A 135 -0.29 -1.16 -14.94
N SER A 136 0.73 -1.86 -15.44
CA SER A 136 0.78 -2.23 -16.85
C SER A 136 -0.46 -3.06 -17.23
N TYR A 137 -0.85 -4.04 -16.40
CA TYR A 137 -2.04 -4.86 -16.65
C TYR A 137 -3.34 -4.05 -16.74
N LYS A 138 -3.56 -3.15 -15.76
CA LYS A 138 -4.73 -2.27 -15.73
C LYS A 138 -4.81 -1.42 -16.99
N ASP A 139 -3.70 -0.81 -17.37
CA ASP A 139 -3.63 0.11 -18.50
C ASP A 139 -3.80 -0.61 -19.84
N LEU A 140 -3.12 -1.75 -20.02
CA LEU A 140 -3.26 -2.61 -21.19
C LEU A 140 -4.71 -3.10 -21.37
N THR A 141 -5.35 -3.53 -20.28
CA THR A 141 -6.75 -3.96 -20.31
C THR A 141 -7.66 -2.80 -20.69
N TYR A 142 -7.46 -1.62 -20.09
CA TYR A 142 -8.24 -0.41 -20.39
C TYR A 142 -8.13 0.00 -21.86
N VAL A 143 -6.92 0.07 -22.42
CA VAL A 143 -6.72 0.38 -23.84
C VAL A 143 -7.38 -0.67 -24.74
N SER A 144 -7.31 -1.94 -24.37
CA SER A 144 -7.94 -3.02 -25.15
C SER A 144 -9.46 -2.95 -25.17
N GLU A 145 -10.09 -2.57 -24.06
CA GLU A 145 -11.53 -2.38 -23.96
C GLU A 145 -11.99 -1.17 -24.79
N LEU A 146 -11.26 -0.07 -24.72
CA LEU A 146 -11.51 1.12 -25.56
C LEU A 146 -11.39 0.79 -27.06
N MET A 147 -10.36 0.02 -27.44
CA MET A 147 -10.17 -0.41 -28.83
C MET A 147 -11.29 -1.34 -29.30
N ALA A 148 -11.69 -2.31 -28.47
CA ALA A 148 -12.81 -3.19 -28.79
C ALA A 148 -14.11 -2.40 -29.00
N ALA A 149 -14.34 -1.36 -28.18
CA ALA A 149 -15.47 -0.45 -28.36
C ALA A 149 -15.37 0.37 -29.67
N ALA A 150 -14.20 0.92 -29.98
CA ALA A 150 -13.98 1.69 -31.21
C ALA A 150 -14.17 0.84 -32.48
N ILE A 151 -13.65 -0.38 -32.49
CA ILE A 151 -13.85 -1.35 -33.59
C ILE A 151 -15.33 -1.67 -33.75
N LYS A 152 -16.02 -1.95 -32.64
CA LYS A 152 -17.45 -2.27 -32.66
C LYS A 152 -18.26 -1.08 -33.20
N GLN A 153 -17.89 0.14 -32.83
CA GLN A 153 -18.50 1.36 -33.34
C GLN A 153 -18.31 1.48 -34.86
N GLN A 154 -17.09 1.28 -35.36
CA GLN A 154 -16.80 1.32 -36.80
C GLN A 154 -17.59 0.25 -37.57
N SER A 155 -17.70 -0.96 -37.03
CA SER A 155 -18.49 -2.05 -37.62
C SER A 155 -19.99 -1.72 -37.69
N LEU A 156 -20.54 -1.13 -36.62
CA LEU A 156 -21.95 -0.71 -36.57
C LEU A 156 -22.24 0.44 -37.54
N GLN A 157 -21.34 1.42 -37.63
CA GLN A 157 -21.44 2.52 -38.60
C GLN A 157 -21.38 2.01 -40.04
N ALA A 158 -20.49 1.05 -40.35
CA ALA A 158 -20.42 0.42 -41.66
C ALA A 158 -21.70 -0.35 -42.02
N ARG A 159 -22.47 -0.80 -41.03
CA ARG A 159 -23.78 -1.45 -41.19
C ARG A 159 -24.96 -0.46 -41.25
N GLY A 160 -24.68 0.85 -41.29
CA GLY A 160 -25.70 1.89 -41.40
C GLY A 160 -26.33 2.31 -40.08
N VAL A 161 -25.79 1.89 -38.93
CA VAL A 161 -26.21 2.42 -37.62
C VAL A 161 -25.50 3.76 -37.41
N VAL A 162 -26.21 4.85 -37.65
CA VAL A 162 -25.70 6.22 -37.55
C VAL A 162 -26.48 6.98 -36.50
N GLY A 163 -25.79 7.85 -35.74
CA GLY A 163 -26.38 8.61 -34.65
C GLY A 163 -26.12 8.00 -33.27
N GLU A 164 -25.90 8.88 -32.30
CA GLU A 164 -25.52 8.51 -30.94
C GLU A 164 -26.60 7.65 -30.24
N GLU A 165 -27.88 7.94 -30.50
CA GLU A 165 -29.04 7.20 -29.97
C GLU A 165 -29.09 5.73 -30.42
N GLY A 166 -28.61 5.41 -31.63
CA GLY A 166 -28.56 4.03 -32.14
C GLY A 166 -27.29 3.29 -31.75
N LEU A 167 -26.17 4.00 -31.59
CA LEU A 167 -24.85 3.42 -31.29
C LEU A 167 -24.66 3.13 -29.79
N MET A 168 -25.05 4.06 -28.92
CA MET A 168 -24.77 3.97 -27.49
C MET A 168 -25.36 2.73 -26.81
N PRO A 169 -26.63 2.32 -27.09
CA PRO A 169 -27.20 1.11 -26.49
C PRO A 169 -26.50 -0.18 -26.93
N LEU A 170 -25.87 -0.18 -28.11
CA LEU A 170 -25.14 -1.34 -28.64
C LEU A 170 -23.70 -1.38 -28.14
N LEU A 171 -23.05 -0.23 -27.97
CA LEU A 171 -21.67 -0.11 -27.51
C LEU A 171 -21.56 -0.26 -26.00
N GLN A 172 -22.42 0.42 -25.25
CA GLN A 172 -22.43 0.45 -23.80
C GLN A 172 -23.86 0.18 -23.28
N PRO A 173 -24.36 -1.07 -23.42
CA PRO A 173 -25.74 -1.44 -23.02
C PRO A 173 -26.00 -1.24 -21.53
N ILE A 174 -24.94 -1.19 -20.72
CA ILE A 174 -24.98 -0.88 -19.30
C ILE A 174 -24.17 0.38 -19.09
N ALA A 175 -24.84 1.48 -18.73
CA ALA A 175 -24.18 2.69 -18.27
C ALA A 175 -23.54 2.40 -16.90
N ILE A 176 -22.22 2.22 -16.90
CA ILE A 176 -21.46 2.03 -15.67
C ILE A 176 -21.24 3.41 -15.06
N ASP A 177 -22.03 3.73 -14.04
CA ASP A 177 -21.88 4.96 -13.26
C ASP A 177 -21.00 4.69 -12.02
N THR A 178 -19.68 4.80 -12.19
CA THR A 178 -18.71 4.53 -11.13
C THR A 178 -18.38 5.78 -10.34
N HIS A 179 -18.79 5.79 -9.07
CA HIS A 179 -18.43 6.82 -8.11
C HIS A 179 -17.41 6.26 -7.10
N PRO A 180 -16.09 6.38 -7.36
CA PRO A 180 -15.08 5.90 -6.43
C PRO A 180 -15.17 6.64 -5.09
N ILE A 181 -15.56 5.91 -4.05
CA ILE A 181 -15.70 6.43 -2.68
C ILE A 181 -14.31 6.50 -2.04
N ALA A 182 -14.01 7.58 -1.33
CA ALA A 182 -12.74 7.85 -0.62
C ALA A 182 -11.47 8.05 -1.47
N ASN A 183 -11.43 7.63 -2.74
CA ASN A 183 -10.35 7.95 -3.67
C ASN A 183 -10.89 8.45 -5.03
N PRO A 184 -11.40 9.70 -5.10
CA PRO A 184 -12.11 10.21 -6.29
C PRO A 184 -11.26 10.24 -7.57
N ARG A 185 -9.93 10.25 -7.44
CA ARG A 185 -8.98 10.27 -8.56
C ARG A 185 -8.29 8.92 -8.80
N VAL A 186 -8.69 7.87 -8.07
CA VAL A 186 -8.05 6.54 -8.08
C VAL A 186 -6.52 6.66 -7.96
N ASN A 187 -6.07 7.60 -7.13
CA ASN A 187 -4.67 7.89 -6.92
C ASN A 187 -4.05 6.78 -6.06
N TYR A 188 -3.06 6.09 -6.60
CA TYR A 188 -2.43 4.97 -5.93
C TYR A 188 -1.65 5.37 -4.68
N ASN A 189 -1.02 6.56 -4.66
CA ASN A 189 -0.33 7.05 -3.47
C ASN A 189 -1.32 7.31 -2.32
N VAL A 190 -2.48 7.90 -2.61
CA VAL A 190 -3.57 8.08 -1.62
C VAL A 190 -3.97 6.74 -1.01
N TYR A 191 -4.07 5.70 -1.82
CA TYR A 191 -4.41 4.35 -1.37
C TYR A 191 -3.27 3.71 -0.56
N LEU A 192 -2.07 3.63 -1.13
CA LEU A 192 -0.93 2.94 -0.53
C LEU A 192 -0.51 3.58 0.78
N SER A 193 -0.39 4.92 0.82
CA SER A 193 0.06 5.64 2.01
C SER A 193 -0.93 5.56 3.17
N ASN A 194 -2.24 5.56 2.89
CA ASN A 194 -3.27 5.42 3.92
C ASN A 194 -3.37 4.01 4.52
N VAL A 195 -2.86 2.98 3.82
CA VAL A 195 -2.82 1.60 4.34
C VAL A 195 -1.48 1.31 5.00
N LEU A 196 -0.39 1.66 4.32
CA LEU A 196 0.95 1.21 4.69
C LEU A 196 1.50 1.98 5.90
N LEU A 197 1.30 3.30 5.97
CA LEU A 197 1.81 4.12 7.08
C LEU A 197 1.16 3.76 8.42
N PRO A 198 -0.17 3.61 8.55
CA PRO A 198 -0.78 3.12 9.79
C PRO A 198 -0.31 1.71 10.17
N GLY A 199 -0.09 0.84 9.20
CA GLY A 199 0.41 -0.51 9.48
C GLY A 199 1.88 -0.51 9.92
N VAL A 200 2.73 0.39 9.41
CA VAL A 200 4.12 0.53 9.91
C VAL A 200 4.09 1.06 11.33
N LEU A 201 3.23 2.05 11.61
CA LEU A 201 3.00 2.57 12.95
C LEU A 201 2.55 1.45 13.89
N LYS A 202 1.62 0.59 13.46
CA LYS A 202 1.18 -0.62 14.18
C LYS A 202 2.36 -1.50 14.58
N LEU A 203 3.19 -1.85 13.61
CA LEU A 203 4.34 -2.74 13.79
C LEU A 203 5.31 -2.13 14.81
N LEU A 204 5.62 -0.85 14.69
CA LEU A 204 6.49 -0.15 15.63
C LEU A 204 5.91 -0.11 17.04
N ILE A 205 4.60 0.13 17.20
CA ILE A 205 3.94 0.13 18.52
C ILE A 205 4.10 -1.22 19.22
N ILE A 206 3.82 -2.32 18.52
CA ILE A 206 3.93 -3.67 19.08
C ILE A 206 5.39 -3.96 19.47
N LEU A 207 6.33 -3.71 18.55
CA LEU A 207 7.75 -3.97 18.77
C LEU A 207 8.32 -3.17 19.95
N PHE A 208 8.02 -1.88 20.04
CA PHE A 208 8.48 -1.04 21.14
C PHE A 208 7.85 -1.45 22.47
N THR A 209 6.58 -1.85 22.48
CA THR A 209 5.92 -2.33 23.70
C THR A 209 6.58 -3.62 24.22
N VAL A 210 6.79 -4.59 23.32
CA VAL A 210 7.47 -5.85 23.64
C VAL A 210 8.91 -5.62 24.07
N PHE A 211 9.62 -4.75 23.36
CA PHE A 211 11.01 -4.41 23.69
C PHE A 211 11.12 -3.70 25.04
N GLY A 212 10.30 -2.68 25.29
CA GLY A 212 10.30 -1.93 26.53
C GLY A 212 10.07 -2.81 27.76
N ILE A 213 9.18 -3.80 27.68
CA ILE A 213 8.94 -4.77 28.75
C ILE A 213 10.05 -5.83 28.79
N GLY A 214 10.39 -6.42 27.64
CA GLY A 214 11.32 -7.54 27.57
C GLY A 214 12.77 -7.16 27.89
N VAL A 215 13.17 -5.91 27.75
CA VAL A 215 14.50 -5.44 28.20
C VAL A 215 14.59 -5.46 29.73
N GLU A 216 13.52 -5.18 30.48
CA GLU A 216 13.54 -5.31 31.95
C GLU A 216 13.74 -6.76 32.39
N ILE A 217 13.14 -7.70 31.64
CA ILE A 217 13.33 -9.14 31.86
C ILE A 217 14.78 -9.53 31.54
N LYS A 218 15.32 -9.05 30.41
CA LYS A 218 16.69 -9.35 29.96
C LYS A 218 17.76 -8.78 30.90
N GLU A 219 17.57 -7.56 31.39
CA GLU A 219 18.52 -6.86 32.28
C GLU A 219 18.28 -7.20 33.78
N ASN A 220 17.35 -8.12 34.10
CA ASN A 220 16.95 -8.47 35.47
C ASN A 220 16.48 -7.27 36.34
N SER A 221 16.03 -6.19 35.70
CA SER A 221 15.57 -4.95 36.34
C SER A 221 14.07 -4.94 36.67
N THR A 222 13.34 -6.02 36.39
CA THR A 222 11.89 -6.15 36.68
C THR A 222 11.52 -5.82 38.13
N ARG A 223 12.32 -6.27 39.11
CA ARG A 223 12.05 -5.99 40.53
C ARG A 223 12.18 -4.51 40.85
N GLU A 224 13.18 -3.85 40.28
CA GLU A 224 13.43 -2.42 40.45
C GLU A 224 12.37 -1.58 39.72
N TRP A 225 11.93 -2.02 38.55
CA TRP A 225 10.84 -1.41 37.82
C TRP A 225 9.52 -1.47 38.61
N VAL A 226 9.15 -2.64 39.14
CA VAL A 226 7.92 -2.81 39.93
C VAL A 226 8.01 -2.07 41.28
N SER A 227 9.19 -2.02 41.90
CA SER A 227 9.38 -1.25 43.13
C SER A 227 9.25 0.25 42.90
N THR A 228 9.71 0.76 41.75
CA THR A 228 9.51 2.16 41.33
C THR A 228 8.02 2.51 41.26
N GLY A 229 7.18 1.59 40.77
CA GLY A 229 5.71 1.74 40.75
C GLY A 229 5.03 1.45 42.09
N GLY A 230 5.77 1.48 43.21
CA GLY A 230 5.25 1.26 44.56
C GLY A 230 4.66 -0.14 44.76
N GLY A 231 5.29 -1.15 44.14
CA GLY A 231 4.93 -2.57 44.25
C GLY A 231 3.74 -3.02 43.39
N SER A 232 3.12 -2.11 42.63
CA SER A 232 1.97 -2.44 41.77
C SER A 232 2.42 -2.65 40.33
N MET A 233 2.15 -3.84 39.78
CA MET A 233 2.40 -4.14 38.37
C MET A 233 1.56 -3.25 37.45
N LEU A 234 0.30 -2.96 37.82
CA LEU A 234 -0.58 -2.09 37.04
C LEU A 234 -0.02 -0.66 36.95
N ALA A 235 0.37 -0.06 38.08
CA ALA A 235 0.97 1.29 38.06
C ALA A 235 2.27 1.33 37.24
N SER A 236 3.09 0.29 37.36
CA SER A 236 4.37 0.17 36.66
C SER A 236 4.19 0.01 35.15
N LEU A 237 3.20 -0.78 34.75
CA LEU A 237 2.87 -1.00 33.35
C LEU A 237 2.25 0.27 32.74
N THR A 238 1.26 0.87 33.40
CA THR A 238 0.62 2.12 32.94
C THR A 238 1.64 3.23 32.79
N GLY A 239 2.52 3.47 33.77
CA GLY A 239 3.53 4.52 33.71
C GLY A 239 4.51 4.36 32.54
N LYS A 240 4.89 3.12 32.21
CA LYS A 240 5.77 2.80 31.09
C LYS A 240 5.05 2.93 29.74
N LEU A 241 3.84 2.40 29.64
CA LEU A 241 3.05 2.43 28.41
C LEU A 241 2.61 3.85 28.05
N LEU A 242 2.38 4.71 29.04
CA LEU A 242 1.98 6.09 28.83
C LEU A 242 3.02 6.86 28.02
N VAL A 243 4.32 6.66 28.28
CA VAL A 243 5.39 7.32 27.50
C VAL A 243 5.37 6.86 26.04
N HIS A 244 5.26 5.55 25.82
CA HIS A 244 5.16 4.99 24.47
C HIS A 244 3.87 5.43 23.76
N ASN A 245 2.75 5.53 24.51
CA ASN A 245 1.46 5.93 23.98
C ASN A 245 1.53 7.37 23.46
N PHE A 246 2.05 8.29 24.26
CA PHE A 246 2.25 9.68 23.84
C PHE A 246 3.18 9.78 22.63
N LEU A 247 4.30 9.04 22.62
CA LEU A 247 5.24 9.03 21.51
C LEU A 247 4.56 8.62 20.19
N PHE A 248 3.89 7.46 20.17
CA PHE A 248 3.25 6.96 18.94
C PHE A 248 1.98 7.73 18.58
N TYR A 249 1.28 8.29 19.55
CA TYR A 249 0.15 9.18 19.30
C TYR A 249 0.61 10.45 18.58
N ILE A 250 1.68 11.10 19.05
CA ILE A 250 2.27 12.27 18.38
C ILE A 250 2.75 11.89 16.98
N LEU A 251 3.44 10.76 16.81
CA LEU A 251 3.89 10.30 15.48
C LEU A 251 2.71 10.08 14.52
N GLY A 252 1.59 9.50 14.99
CA GLY A 252 0.38 9.36 14.19
C GLY A 252 -0.27 10.70 13.84
N LEU A 253 -0.30 11.66 14.77
CA LEU A 253 -0.79 13.02 14.50
C LEU A 253 0.07 13.74 13.45
N VAL A 254 1.40 13.59 13.52
CA VAL A 254 2.30 14.07 12.46
C VAL A 254 1.92 13.44 11.13
N GLY A 255 1.61 12.14 11.10
CA GLY A 255 1.06 11.47 9.91
C GLY A 255 -0.20 12.12 9.36
N PHE A 256 -1.17 12.45 10.21
CA PHE A 256 -2.39 13.14 9.77
C PHE A 256 -2.09 14.52 9.19
N ILE A 257 -1.20 15.30 9.80
CA ILE A 257 -0.77 16.60 9.28
C ILE A 257 -0.10 16.45 7.91
N LEU A 258 0.78 15.45 7.76
CA LEU A 258 1.48 15.23 6.50
C LEU A 258 0.54 14.74 5.38
N LEU A 259 -0.32 13.76 5.65
CA LEU A 259 -1.21 13.17 4.64
C LEU A 259 -2.35 14.10 4.25
N TYR A 260 -3.02 14.71 5.23
CA TYR A 260 -4.24 15.49 4.98
C TYR A 260 -3.99 16.99 4.94
N GLY A 261 -2.96 17.49 5.64
CA GLY A 261 -2.59 18.90 5.61
C GLY A 261 -1.65 19.25 4.44
N VAL A 262 -0.50 18.57 4.36
CA VAL A 262 0.53 18.85 3.34
C VAL A 262 0.14 18.26 1.99
N MET A 263 -0.12 16.96 1.93
CA MET A 263 -0.44 16.25 0.68
C MET A 263 -1.89 16.45 0.22
N ARG A 264 -2.75 17.00 1.09
CA ARG A 264 -4.17 17.28 0.82
C ARG A 264 -4.93 16.06 0.29
N PHE A 265 -4.66 14.90 0.85
CA PHE A 265 -5.43 13.70 0.53
C PHE A 265 -6.91 13.88 0.88
N PRO A 266 -7.83 13.28 0.10
CA PRO A 266 -9.27 13.42 0.33
C PRO A 266 -9.62 12.89 1.72
N MET A 267 -10.22 13.74 2.54
CA MET A 267 -10.68 13.37 3.88
C MET A 267 -12.15 13.74 4.01
N ASN A 268 -13.01 12.73 3.88
CA ASN A 268 -14.47 12.88 3.94
C ASN A 268 -15.03 12.73 5.36
N GLY A 269 -14.17 12.37 6.33
CA GLY A 269 -14.53 12.18 7.74
C GLY A 269 -14.12 13.34 8.64
N SER A 270 -14.46 13.24 9.93
CA SER A 270 -14.04 14.21 10.94
C SER A 270 -12.64 13.88 11.48
N ILE A 271 -11.76 14.87 11.46
CA ILE A 271 -10.42 14.80 12.07
C ILE A 271 -10.50 14.42 13.55
N ALA A 272 -11.52 14.90 14.26
CA ALA A 272 -11.69 14.60 15.68
C ALA A 272 -11.89 13.09 15.91
N TRP A 273 -12.74 12.44 15.10
CA TRP A 273 -12.96 11.00 15.17
C TRP A 273 -11.71 10.21 14.79
N MET A 274 -10.91 10.70 13.85
CA MET A 274 -9.62 10.09 13.51
C MET A 274 -8.60 10.19 14.64
N CYS A 275 -8.53 11.32 15.34
CA CYS A 275 -7.68 11.48 16.52
C CYS A 275 -8.08 10.52 17.65
N VAL A 276 -9.39 10.31 17.87
CA VAL A 276 -9.88 9.32 18.83
C VAL A 276 -9.55 7.89 18.37
N ALA A 277 -9.79 7.58 17.09
CA ALA A 277 -9.45 6.27 16.52
C ALA A 277 -7.96 5.97 16.63
N LEU A 278 -7.09 6.95 16.38
CA LEU A 278 -5.64 6.82 16.54
C LEU A 278 -5.27 6.53 18.00
N PHE A 279 -5.90 7.20 18.97
CA PHE A 279 -5.65 6.94 20.37
C PHE A 279 -6.01 5.50 20.77
N VAL A 280 -7.20 5.04 20.38
CA VAL A 280 -7.66 3.66 20.61
C VAL A 280 -6.78 2.66 19.86
N PHE A 281 -6.35 2.99 18.64
CA PHE A 281 -5.45 2.18 17.83
C PHE A 281 -4.12 1.95 18.53
N VAL A 282 -3.50 2.99 19.10
CA VAL A 282 -2.25 2.84 19.85
C VAL A 282 -2.45 1.93 21.06
N LEU A 283 -3.52 2.13 21.84
CA LEU A 283 -3.83 1.31 23.01
C LEU A 283 -4.07 -0.17 22.66
N ALA A 284 -4.82 -0.44 21.59
CA ALA A 284 -5.12 -1.80 21.14
C ALA A 284 -3.83 -2.56 20.77
N HIS A 285 -2.92 -1.91 20.05
CA HIS A 285 -1.67 -2.54 19.63
C HIS A 285 -0.65 -2.66 20.77
N GLN A 286 -0.68 -1.75 21.74
CA GLN A 286 0.06 -1.92 23.00
C GLN A 286 -0.47 -3.14 23.76
N ALA A 287 -1.79 -3.35 23.85
CA ALA A 287 -2.37 -4.52 24.51
C ALA A 287 -1.91 -5.83 23.86
N ILE A 288 -1.84 -5.88 22.53
CA ILE A 288 -1.28 -7.02 21.79
C ILE A 288 0.20 -7.23 22.13
N GLY A 289 1.00 -6.17 22.20
CA GLY A 289 2.40 -6.26 22.60
C GLY A 289 2.58 -6.83 24.02
N ILE A 290 1.77 -6.38 24.97
CA ILE A 290 1.75 -6.91 26.35
C ILE A 290 1.38 -8.39 26.36
N PHE A 291 0.37 -8.78 25.58
CA PHE A 291 -0.05 -10.18 25.46
C PHE A 291 1.08 -11.06 24.92
N ILE A 292 1.78 -10.63 23.87
CA ILE A 292 2.88 -11.37 23.25
C ILE A 292 4.04 -11.59 24.22
N ILE A 293 4.52 -10.53 24.90
CA ILE A 293 5.63 -10.66 25.86
C ILE A 293 5.21 -11.42 27.13
N GLY A 294 3.92 -11.37 27.49
CA GLY A 294 3.36 -12.16 28.59
C GLY A 294 3.32 -13.67 28.27
N LEU A 295 3.05 -14.03 27.02
CA LEU A 295 3.04 -15.42 26.56
C LEU A 295 4.46 -15.99 26.41
N PHE A 296 5.39 -15.19 25.88
CA PHE A 296 6.78 -15.55 25.68
C PHE A 296 7.70 -14.60 26.46
N PRO A 297 8.08 -14.90 27.71
CA PRO A 297 8.94 -14.05 28.54
C PRO A 297 10.42 -14.12 28.11
N ARG A 298 10.69 -14.32 26.81
CA ARG A 298 12.00 -14.24 26.18
C ARG A 298 11.93 -13.17 25.10
N LEU A 299 12.75 -12.12 25.27
CA LEU A 299 12.74 -10.94 24.40
C LEU A 299 12.83 -11.29 22.91
N ARG A 300 13.72 -12.22 22.55
CA ARG A 300 13.95 -12.60 21.14
C ARG A 300 12.71 -13.25 20.53
N ASP A 301 12.10 -14.20 21.23
CA ASP A 301 10.94 -14.96 20.74
C ASP A 301 9.71 -14.04 20.61
N ALA A 302 9.50 -13.17 21.60
CA ALA A 302 8.41 -12.19 21.60
C ALA A 302 8.55 -11.17 20.44
N ILE A 303 9.77 -10.70 20.16
CA ILE A 303 10.02 -9.81 19.01
C ILE A 303 9.70 -10.54 17.69
N SER A 304 10.19 -11.77 17.52
CA SER A 304 9.93 -12.55 16.29
C SER A 304 8.43 -12.77 16.05
N LEU A 305 7.67 -13.11 17.10
CA LEU A 305 6.22 -13.26 16.99
C LEU A 305 5.51 -11.93 16.69
N SER A 306 6.01 -10.83 17.26
CA SER A 306 5.49 -9.49 16.99
C SER A 306 5.66 -9.07 15.53
N VAL A 307 6.82 -9.36 14.94
CA VAL A 307 7.06 -9.11 13.51
C VAL A 307 6.13 -9.97 12.65
N PHE A 308 6.01 -11.27 12.98
CA PHE A 308 5.12 -12.18 12.27
C PHE A 308 3.66 -11.72 12.31
N TYR A 309 3.14 -11.40 13.51
CA TYR A 309 1.79 -10.86 13.68
C TYR A 309 1.61 -9.51 12.97
N GLY A 310 2.59 -8.62 13.12
CA GLY A 310 2.57 -7.29 12.52
C GLY A 310 2.44 -7.36 11.00
N LEU A 311 3.28 -8.17 10.35
CA LEU A 311 3.30 -8.42 8.90
C LEU A 311 2.02 -9.10 8.41
N LEU A 312 1.58 -10.18 9.04
CA LEU A 312 0.34 -10.86 8.65
C LEU A 312 -0.88 -9.95 8.80
N GLY A 313 -0.90 -9.13 9.84
CA GLY A 313 -1.99 -8.19 10.03
C GLY A 313 -2.05 -7.09 8.97
N PHE A 314 -1.00 -6.86 8.16
CA PHE A 314 -1.14 -6.04 6.94
C PHE A 314 -1.93 -6.80 5.87
N THR A 315 -1.59 -8.06 5.64
CA THR A 315 -2.25 -8.90 4.64
C THR A 315 -3.73 -9.14 4.95
N PHE A 316 -4.07 -9.32 6.24
CA PHE A 316 -5.45 -9.59 6.67
C PHE A 316 -6.30 -8.35 6.95
N ALA A 317 -5.71 -7.15 7.01
CA ALA A 317 -6.49 -5.92 7.21
C ALA A 317 -7.48 -5.65 6.05
N GLY A 318 -7.31 -6.35 4.93
CA GLY A 318 -8.07 -6.09 3.72
C GLY A 318 -7.61 -4.78 3.08
N PHE A 319 -7.96 -4.64 1.80
CA PHE A 319 -7.78 -3.41 1.03
C PHE A 319 -9.08 -2.63 1.00
#